data_AF-A0A6F9DNC7-F1
#
_entry.id   AF-A0A6F9DNC7-F1
#
_cell.length_a   1.000
_cell.length_b   1.000
_cell.length_c   1.000
_cell.angle_alpha   90.00
_cell.angle_beta   90.00
_cell.angle_gamma   90.00
#
_symmetry.space_group_name_H-M   'P 1'
#
loop_
_entity.id
_entity.type
_entity.pdbx_description
1 polymer ?
#
loop_
_entity_poly.entity_id
_entity_poly.type
_entity_poly.pdbx_seq_one_letter_code
_entity_poly.pdbx_strand_id
1 'polypeptide(L)'
;MRELQEECGLIVNEDDVRQIGMILFDFVGDDFFIEMNIFKTKKFTGVVQESEEMKPKWFPVSEIPFSEMWADDIDWYPIMLRDDMFYGHMKFKGHETILNEDITLVTSLKEMYSVHEKTLEAYSMKHIDC
;
A
#
# COMPACT_ATOMS: atom_id res chain seq x y z
N MET A 1 -3.02 11.44 -6.60
CA MET A 1 -2.67 12.87 -6.52
C MET A 1 -3.78 13.68 -5.85
N ARG A 2 -5.04 13.58 -6.34
CA ARG A 2 -6.20 14.21 -5.71
C ARG A 2 -6.30 13.97 -4.20
N GLU A 3 -6.29 12.71 -3.75
CA GLU A 3 -6.41 12.37 -2.32
C GLU A 3 -5.31 13.00 -1.45
N LEU A 4 -4.06 13.04 -1.92
CA LEU A 4 -2.97 13.69 -1.20
C LEU A 4 -3.27 15.17 -0.91
N GLN A 5 -3.87 15.87 -1.88
CA GLN A 5 -4.23 17.27 -1.72
C GLN A 5 -5.44 17.43 -0.78
N GLU A 6 -6.45 16.58 -0.90
CA GLU A 6 -7.67 16.62 -0.07
C GLU A 6 -7.38 16.28 1.40
N GLU A 7 -6.53 15.28 1.65
CA GLU A 7 -6.24 14.80 3.00
C GLU A 7 -5.14 15.59 3.72
N CYS A 8 -4.15 16.14 3.02
CA CYS A 8 -3.03 16.82 3.69
C CYS A 8 -2.57 18.14 3.06
N GLY A 9 -3.26 18.64 2.03
CA GLY A 9 -2.96 19.93 1.39
C GLY A 9 -1.68 19.96 0.54
N LEU A 10 -0.99 18.83 0.37
CA LEU A 10 0.23 18.73 -0.42
C LEU A 10 -0.07 18.47 -1.90
N ILE A 11 0.75 19.09 -2.76
CA ILE A 11 0.63 19.00 -4.21
C ILE A 11 1.92 18.41 -4.78
N VAL A 12 1.79 17.42 -5.67
CA VAL A 12 2.89 16.69 -6.31
C VAL A 12 2.65 16.64 -7.81
N ASN A 13 3.71 16.81 -8.60
CA ASN A 13 3.66 16.62 -10.05
C ASN A 13 3.76 15.13 -10.40
N GLU A 14 3.11 14.72 -11.48
CA GLU A 14 3.15 13.33 -11.95
C GLU A 14 4.57 12.83 -12.25
N ASP A 15 5.45 13.69 -12.76
CA ASP A 15 6.85 13.34 -13.04
C ASP A 15 7.71 13.15 -11.77
N ASP A 16 7.22 13.63 -10.62
CA ASP A 16 7.93 13.60 -9.35
C ASP A 16 7.45 12.48 -8.41
N VAL A 17 6.40 11.75 -8.79
CA VAL A 17 5.89 10.59 -8.04
C VAL A 17 6.28 9.28 -8.72
N ARG A 18 6.55 8.25 -7.93
CA ARG A 18 6.80 6.89 -8.43
C ARG A 18 5.97 5.89 -7.67
N GLN A 19 5.37 4.95 -8.40
CA GLN A 19 4.81 3.76 -7.78
C GLN A 19 5.97 2.87 -7.33
N ILE A 20 5.98 2.54 -6.04
CA ILE A 20 7.00 1.70 -5.41
C ILE A 20 6.42 0.39 -4.88
N GLY A 21 5.11 0.28 -4.78
CA GLY A 21 4.48 -0.96 -4.36
C GLY A 21 3.04 -1.10 -4.78
N MET A 22 2.53 -2.30 -4.60
CA MET A 22 1.12 -2.62 -4.68
C MET A 22 0.81 -3.65 -3.61
N ILE A 23 -0.30 -3.48 -2.90
CA ILE A 23 -0.82 -4.45 -1.95
C ILE A 23 -2.23 -4.84 -2.39
N LEU A 24 -2.47 -6.15 -2.49
CA LEU A 24 -3.79 -6.72 -2.68
C LEU A 24 -4.33 -7.17 -1.32
N PHE A 25 -5.38 -6.53 -0.83
CA PHE A 25 -6.05 -6.94 0.39
C PHE A 25 -7.24 -7.86 0.09
N ASP A 26 -7.24 -9.02 0.74
CA ASP A 26 -8.28 -10.06 0.73
C ASP A 26 -8.94 -10.10 2.12
N PHE A 27 -10.19 -9.63 2.23
CA PHE A 27 -10.93 -9.67 3.49
C PHE A 27 -11.86 -10.87 3.55
N VAL A 28 -11.75 -11.67 4.60
CA VAL A 28 -12.63 -12.82 4.81
C VAL A 28 -14.09 -12.36 4.91
N GLY A 29 -14.90 -12.81 3.96
CA GLY A 29 -16.33 -12.49 3.89
C GLY A 29 -16.68 -11.48 2.80
N ASP A 30 -15.68 -10.82 2.22
CA ASP A 30 -15.87 -9.95 1.07
C ASP A 30 -15.61 -10.74 -0.24
N ASP A 31 -16.45 -10.48 -1.24
CA ASP A 31 -16.33 -11.11 -2.56
C ASP A 31 -15.44 -10.29 -3.53
N PHE A 32 -14.71 -9.31 -3.00
CA PHE A 32 -13.85 -8.42 -3.77
C PHE A 32 -12.52 -8.19 -3.06
N PHE A 33 -11.52 -7.77 -3.83
CA PHE A 33 -10.24 -7.34 -3.31
C PHE A 33 -10.14 -5.82 -3.25
N ILE A 34 -9.30 -5.31 -2.36
CA ILE A 34 -8.86 -3.92 -2.39
C ILE A 34 -7.43 -3.88 -2.95
N GLU A 35 -7.26 -3.21 -4.09
CA GLU A 35 -5.95 -2.96 -4.68
C GLU A 35 -5.42 -1.60 -4.24
N MET A 36 -4.40 -1.62 -3.37
CA MET A 36 -3.74 -0.42 -2.90
C MET A 36 -2.43 -0.19 -3.65
N ASN A 37 -2.38 0.86 -4.46
CA ASN A 37 -1.17 1.27 -5.16
C ASN A 37 -0.37 2.25 -4.28
N ILE A 38 0.90 1.95 -4.03
CA ILE A 38 1.75 2.71 -3.11
C ILE A 38 2.69 3.60 -3.91
N PHE A 39 2.58 4.90 -3.66
CA PHE A 39 3.34 5.93 -4.35
C PHE A 39 4.28 6.66 -3.38
N LYS A 40 5.47 7.00 -3.87
CA LYS A 40 6.50 7.74 -3.13
C LYS A 40 6.96 8.95 -3.93
N THR A 41 7.17 10.05 -3.23
CA THR A 41 7.80 11.27 -3.77
C THR A 41 8.77 11.86 -2.74
N LYS A 42 9.76 12.58 -3.23
CA LYS A 42 10.66 13.43 -2.42
C LYS A 42 10.45 14.93 -2.71
N LYS A 43 9.56 15.27 -3.66
CA LYS A 43 9.28 16.63 -4.10
C LYS A 43 7.78 16.89 -4.03
N PHE A 44 7.44 17.95 -3.31
CA PHE A 44 6.07 18.39 -3.15
C PHE A 44 6.07 19.90 -2.95
N THR A 45 4.90 20.50 -3.13
CA THR A 45 4.61 21.89 -2.81
C THR A 45 3.34 21.96 -1.95
N GLY A 46 2.95 23.15 -1.54
CA GLY A 46 1.85 23.35 -0.60
C GLY A 46 2.30 23.37 0.84
N VAL A 47 1.33 23.44 1.75
CA VAL A 47 1.54 23.46 3.20
C VAL A 47 0.70 22.33 3.78
N VAL A 48 1.30 21.55 4.67
CA VAL A 48 0.61 20.48 5.38
C VAL A 48 -0.57 21.06 6.16
N GLN A 49 -1.76 20.53 5.92
CA GLN A 49 -3.01 20.99 6.54
C GLN A 49 -3.79 19.80 7.09
N GLU A 50 -4.37 19.97 8.27
CA GLU A 50 -5.35 19.05 8.85
C GLU A 50 -6.69 19.21 8.12
N SER A 51 -7.32 18.08 7.81
CA SER A 51 -8.67 18.00 7.25
C SER A 51 -9.62 17.39 8.30
N GLU A 52 -10.91 17.28 7.97
CA GLU A 52 -11.87 16.57 8.83
C GLU A 52 -11.56 15.07 8.94
N GLU A 53 -10.84 14.52 7.96
CA GLU A 53 -10.55 13.09 7.82
C GLU A 53 -9.13 12.72 8.27
N MET A 54 -8.18 13.66 8.23
CA MET A 54 -6.76 13.36 8.41
C MET A 54 -6.01 14.46 9.18
N LYS A 55 -5.16 14.04 10.12
CA LYS A 55 -4.26 14.90 10.89
C LYS A 55 -2.79 14.60 10.54
N PRO A 56 -2.27 15.12 9.42
CA PRO A 56 -0.92 14.79 8.97
C PRO A 56 0.14 15.29 9.95
N LYS A 57 1.14 14.44 10.21
CA LYS A 57 2.27 14.73 11.09
C LYS A 57 3.55 14.14 10.49
N TRP A 58 4.63 14.91 10.56
CA TRP A 58 5.95 14.41 10.20
C TRP A 58 6.55 13.58 11.33
N PHE A 59 7.16 12.45 10.98
CA PHE A 59 7.90 11.59 11.89
C PHE A 59 9.33 11.42 11.37
N PRO A 60 10.35 11.43 12.26
CA PRO A 60 11.66 10.91 11.93
C PRO A 60 11.55 9.44 11.49
N VAL A 61 12.39 9.03 10.53
CA VAL A 61 12.40 7.63 10.04
C VAL A 61 12.65 6.62 11.16
N SER A 62 13.41 7.02 12.20
CA SER A 62 13.69 6.19 13.38
C SER A 62 12.56 6.16 14.42
N GLU A 63 11.51 6.94 14.25
CA GLU A 63 10.42 7.14 15.22
C GLU A 63 9.04 6.90 14.59
N ILE A 64 8.96 6.05 13.56
CA ILE A 64 7.71 5.67 12.93
C ILE A 64 6.84 4.90 13.94
N PRO A 65 5.59 5.31 14.19
CA PRO A 65 4.74 4.75 15.23
C PRO A 65 4.03 3.46 14.78
N PHE A 66 4.78 2.40 14.43
CA PHE A 66 4.20 1.15 13.90
C PHE A 66 3.12 0.53 14.79
N SER A 67 3.18 0.71 16.11
CA SER A 67 2.15 0.23 17.04
C SER A 67 0.80 0.94 16.92
N GLU A 68 0.76 2.11 16.27
CA GLU A 68 -0.43 2.92 16.01
C GLU A 68 -0.87 2.86 14.53
N MET A 69 -0.20 2.02 13.73
CA MET A 69 -0.44 1.84 12.29
C MET A 69 -1.20 0.52 12.04
N TRP A 70 -1.57 0.27 10.79
CA TRP A 70 -2.15 -1.03 10.41
C TRP A 70 -1.14 -2.16 10.64
N ALA A 71 -1.66 -3.36 10.93
CA ALA A 71 -0.84 -4.49 11.33
C ALA A 71 0.18 -4.91 10.26
N ASP A 72 -0.13 -4.70 8.98
CA ASP A 72 0.71 -5.03 7.83
C ASP A 72 1.83 -4.00 7.56
N ASP A 73 1.66 -2.76 8.04
CA ASP A 73 2.61 -1.68 7.74
C ASP A 73 4.01 -1.97 8.26
N ILE A 74 4.15 -2.76 9.33
CA ILE A 74 5.45 -3.14 9.89
C ILE A 74 6.29 -3.96 8.91
N ASP A 75 5.65 -4.67 7.97
CA ASP A 75 6.32 -5.60 7.05
C ASP A 75 6.68 -4.92 5.73
N TRP A 76 5.79 -4.11 5.15
CA TRP A 76 6.04 -3.47 3.85
C TRP A 76 6.65 -2.07 3.93
N TYR A 77 6.39 -1.29 4.98
CA TYR A 77 6.88 0.09 5.08
C TYR A 77 8.43 0.17 5.15
N PRO A 78 9.15 -0.73 5.86
CA PRO A 78 10.61 -0.74 5.84
C PRO A 78 11.20 -1.02 4.44
N ILE A 79 10.50 -1.77 3.60
CA ILE A 79 10.89 -2.04 2.21
C ILE A 79 10.78 -0.73 1.40
N MET A 80 9.65 -0.02 1.53
CA MET A 80 9.47 1.30 0.93
C MET A 80 10.58 2.28 1.34
N LEU A 81 10.98 2.29 2.62
CA LEU A 81 12.01 3.19 3.12
C LEU A 81 13.37 2.97 2.46
N ARG A 82 13.69 1.72 2.08
CA ARG A 82 14.92 1.37 1.35
C ARG A 82 14.90 1.71 -0.15
N ASP A 83 13.80 2.29 -0.65
CA ASP A 83 13.57 2.54 -2.08
C ASP A 83 13.47 1.23 -2.91
N ASP A 84 13.21 0.08 -2.27
CA ASP A 84 12.94 -1.21 -2.92
C ASP A 84 11.48 -1.25 -3.44
N MET A 85 11.25 -1.96 -4.57
CA MET A 85 9.89 -2.19 -5.07
C MET A 85 9.33 -3.53 -4.58
N PHE A 86 8.02 -3.59 -4.35
CA PHE A 86 7.38 -4.81 -3.83
C PHE A 86 5.95 -5.00 -4.33
N TYR A 87 5.49 -6.24 -4.25
CA TYR A 87 4.10 -6.64 -4.33
C TYR A 87 3.72 -7.37 -3.04
N GLY A 88 2.61 -6.97 -2.41
CA GLY A 88 2.06 -7.60 -1.21
C GLY A 88 0.70 -8.23 -1.48
N HIS A 89 0.41 -9.35 -0.83
CA HIS A 89 -0.92 -9.94 -0.73
C HIS A 89 -1.22 -10.22 0.73
N MET A 90 -2.21 -9.51 1.27
CA MET A 90 -2.58 -9.57 2.69
C MET A 90 -3.99 -10.11 2.82
N LYS A 91 -4.14 -11.27 3.48
CA LYS A 91 -5.43 -11.84 3.82
C LYS A 91 -5.80 -11.49 5.26
N PHE A 92 -6.88 -10.77 5.43
CA PHE A 92 -7.37 -10.31 6.73
C PHE A 92 -8.64 -11.02 7.17
N LYS A 93 -8.77 -11.23 8.47
CA LYS A 93 -10.04 -11.53 9.14
C LYS A 93 -10.43 -10.33 10.01
N GLY A 94 -11.45 -9.59 9.58
CA GLY A 94 -11.73 -8.27 10.15
C GLY A 94 -10.60 -7.28 9.80
N HIS A 95 -10.29 -6.35 10.70
CA HIS A 95 -9.27 -5.32 10.45
C HIS A 95 -7.96 -5.52 11.24
N GLU A 96 -7.91 -6.51 12.15
CA GLU A 96 -6.79 -6.65 13.09
C GLU A 96 -6.00 -7.94 12.90
N THR A 97 -6.60 -8.97 12.29
CA THR A 97 -5.99 -10.30 12.20
C THR A 97 -5.56 -10.61 10.78
N ILE A 98 -4.25 -10.66 10.56
CA ILE A 98 -3.65 -11.16 9.31
C ILE A 98 -3.65 -12.70 9.37
N LEU A 99 -4.30 -13.34 8.40
CA LEU A 99 -4.33 -14.79 8.22
C LEU A 99 -3.23 -15.29 7.28
N ASN A 100 -2.88 -14.46 6.30
CA ASN A 100 -1.82 -14.75 5.35
C ASN A 100 -1.19 -13.43 4.92
N GLU A 101 0.13 -13.46 4.79
CA GLU A 101 0.92 -12.36 4.27
C GLU A 101 1.96 -12.95 3.33
N ASP A 102 2.04 -12.40 2.13
CA ASP A 102 3.10 -12.65 1.18
C ASP A 102 3.59 -11.30 0.64
N ILE A 103 4.88 -11.02 0.82
CA ILE A 103 5.55 -9.87 0.23
C ILE A 103 6.66 -10.37 -0.68
N THR A 104 6.53 -10.05 -1.96
CA THR A 104 7.52 -10.34 -2.99
C THR A 104 8.24 -9.07 -3.39
N LEU A 105 9.57 -9.04 -3.26
CA LEU A 105 10.40 -7.98 -3.83
C LEU A 105 10.39 -8.11 -5.35
N VAL A 106 10.21 -6.98 -6.03
CA VAL A 106 10.20 -6.89 -7.48
C VAL A 106 11.18 -5.82 -7.94
N THR A 107 11.57 -5.86 -9.21
CA THR A 107 12.57 -4.95 -9.77
C THR A 107 11.98 -3.95 -10.76
N SER A 108 10.72 -4.11 -11.14
CA SER A 108 10.05 -3.24 -12.11
C SER A 108 8.52 -3.29 -11.97
N LEU A 109 7.84 -2.27 -12.50
CA LEU A 109 6.36 -2.26 -12.59
C LEU A 109 5.85 -3.45 -13.40
N LYS A 110 6.51 -3.79 -14.51
CA LYS A 110 6.13 -4.94 -15.35
C LYS A 110 6.12 -6.25 -14.54
N GLU A 111 7.13 -6.44 -13.69
CA GLU A 111 7.19 -7.60 -12.82
C GLU A 111 6.09 -7.55 -11.75
N MET A 112 5.88 -6.40 -11.11
CA MET A 112 4.81 -6.19 -10.13
C MET A 112 3.43 -6.57 -10.68
N TYR A 113 3.05 -6.03 -11.83
CA TYR A 113 1.77 -6.35 -12.46
C TYR A 113 1.68 -7.81 -12.90
N SER A 114 2.79 -8.43 -13.33
CA SER A 114 2.80 -9.87 -13.64
C SER A 114 2.57 -10.75 -12.41
N VAL A 115 3.11 -10.37 -11.25
CA VAL A 115 2.86 -11.09 -9.98
C VAL A 115 1.42 -10.89 -9.53
N HIS A 116 0.90 -9.67 -9.66
CA HIS A 116 -0.48 -9.33 -9.34
C HIS A 116 -1.49 -10.13 -10.16
N GLU A 117 -1.35 -10.18 -11.49
CA GLU A 117 -2.22 -10.96 -12.38
C GLU A 117 -2.24 -12.44 -11.99
N LYS A 118 -1.06 -13.04 -11.76
CA LYS A 118 -0.95 -14.44 -11.32
C LYS A 118 -1.64 -14.69 -9.97
N THR A 119 -1.61 -13.71 -9.07
CA THR A 119 -2.26 -13.80 -7.76
C THR A 119 -3.77 -13.85 -7.90
N LEU A 120 -4.34 -12.96 -8.75
CA LEU A 120 -5.77 -12.95 -9.06
C LEU A 120 -6.24 -14.22 -9.80
N GLU A 121 -5.45 -14.72 -10.74
CA GLU A 121 -5.71 -15.98 -11.45
C GLU A 121 -5.74 -17.18 -10.48
N ALA A 122 -4.75 -17.25 -9.58
CA ALA A 122 -4.67 -18.31 -8.58
C ALA A 122 -5.84 -18.29 -7.60
N TYR A 123 -6.38 -17.11 -7.28
CA TYR A 123 -7.59 -16.99 -6.48
C TYR A 123 -8.82 -17.43 -7.27
N SER A 124 -8.99 -16.94 -8.50
CA SER A 124 -10.14 -17.28 -9.35
C SER A 124 -10.26 -18.79 -9.56
N MET A 125 -9.15 -19.50 -9.76
CA MET A 125 -9.15 -20.96 -9.89
C MET A 125 -9.63 -21.68 -8.62
N LYS A 126 -9.33 -21.17 -7.43
CA LYS A 126 -9.80 -21.77 -6.16
C LYS A 126 -11.31 -21.64 -5.94
N HIS A 127 -11.95 -20.68 -6.62
CA HIS A 127 -13.39 -20.41 -6.48
C HIS A 127 -14.25 -20.97 -7.63
N ILE A 128 -13.63 -21.64 -8.62
CA ILE A 128 -14.34 -22.33 -9.72
C ILE A 128 -14.75 -23.77 -9.33
N ASP A 129 -14.10 -24.37 -8.31
CA ASP A 129 -14.34 -25.76 -7.88
C ASP A 129 -15.37 -25.91 -6.72
N CYS A 130 -16.29 -24.94 -6.54
CA CYS A 130 -17.43 -25.03 -5.59
C CYS A 130 -18.79 -25.18 -6.30
#